data_AF-A0A1Q3WQ29-F1
#
_entry.id   AF-A0A1Q3WQ29-F1
#
_cell.length_a   1.000
_cell.length_b   1.000
_cell.length_c   1.000
_cell.angle_alpha   90.00
_cell.angle_beta   90.00
_cell.angle_gamma   90.00
#
_symmetry.space_group_name_H-M   'P 1'
#
loop_
_entity.id
_entity.type
_entity.pdbx_description
1 polymer ?
#
loop_
_entity_poly.entity_id
_entity_poly.type
_entity_poly.pdbx_seq_one_letter_code
_entity_poly.pdbx_strand_id
1 'polypeptide(L)'
;MTHKTIANPPDNTIQAFATEFAKIPNYHRDMQDPDLKKVYTFISFRVTELYSVKKFIVEGFLPKTDELIRKTENEIRRSKYRDIIESLDYKVTDQRFETIRLGYVMMFHKYEVFVKDLFKIFDEVSPGFDETKEPLEQFCKRKLNFNPKEWHRFPAVHKVNFISNCTKHHDGYCRLNNPKHPKPIDFIAHSENRKIYMSTELFKQDIEFFLDISLKLLLSILGMANMLCSMENTADDTYESNGVIYPLHNDEAKKVTNEQNAKNWKKE
;
A
#
# COMPACT_ATOMS: atom_id res chain seq x y z
N MET A 1 26.60 -25.03 27.26
CA MET A 1 26.05 -23.65 27.17
C MET A 1 25.06 -23.63 26.03
N THR A 2 23.77 -23.64 26.33
CA THR A 2 22.71 -23.51 25.33
C THR A 2 22.65 -22.04 24.91
N HIS A 3 23.12 -21.73 23.70
CA HIS A 3 22.84 -20.45 23.08
C HIS A 3 21.32 -20.33 22.97
N LYS A 4 20.70 -19.50 23.83
CA LYS A 4 19.36 -18.98 23.56
C LYS A 4 19.49 -18.21 22.26
N THR A 5 18.97 -18.78 21.17
CA THR A 5 18.81 -18.07 19.90
C THR A 5 17.95 -16.86 20.22
N ILE A 6 18.57 -15.68 20.26
CA ILE A 6 17.84 -14.42 20.42
C ILE A 6 17.03 -14.30 19.14
N ALA A 7 15.71 -14.44 19.26
CA ALA A 7 14.80 -14.39 18.12
C ALA A 7 15.01 -13.08 17.37
N ASN A 8 15.54 -13.18 16.15
CA ASN A 8 15.86 -12.02 15.32
C ASN A 8 14.54 -11.43 14.81
N PRO A 9 14.25 -10.12 15.00
CA PRO A 9 12.97 -9.53 14.58
C PRO A 9 12.57 -9.76 13.10
N PRO A 10 13.50 -9.73 12.12
CA PRO A 10 13.21 -10.13 10.74
C PRO A 10 12.78 -11.59 10.63
N ASP A 11 13.45 -12.52 11.30
CA ASP A 11 13.12 -13.96 11.25
C ASP A 11 11.72 -14.20 11.81
N ASN A 12 11.36 -13.53 12.92
CA ASN A 12 10.01 -13.58 13.49
C ASN A 12 8.96 -13.02 12.52
N THR A 13 9.29 -11.95 11.80
CA THR A 13 8.39 -11.33 10.84
C THR A 13 8.17 -12.23 9.63
N ILE A 14 9.24 -12.79 9.07
CA ILE A 14 9.19 -13.77 7.97
C ILE A 14 8.40 -15.00 8.39
N GLN A 15 8.60 -15.49 9.61
CA GLN A 15 7.90 -16.65 10.12
C GLN A 15 6.42 -16.38 10.38
N ALA A 16 6.06 -15.18 10.87
CA ALA A 16 4.67 -14.75 11.00
C ALA A 16 3.98 -14.67 9.63
N PHE A 17 4.63 -14.07 8.63
CA PHE A 17 4.13 -14.07 7.25
C PHE A 17 3.95 -15.49 6.73
N ALA A 18 4.98 -16.33 6.77
CA ALA A 18 4.90 -17.72 6.31
C ALA A 18 3.78 -18.52 7.00
N THR A 19 3.51 -18.23 8.29
CA THR A 19 2.42 -18.86 9.06
C THR A 19 1.04 -18.42 8.58
N GLU A 20 0.81 -17.12 8.40
CA GLU A 20 -0.47 -16.62 7.85
C GLU A 20 -0.70 -17.11 6.42
N PHE A 21 0.37 -17.18 5.65
CA PHE A 21 0.40 -17.61 4.26
C PHE A 21 0.11 -19.08 4.05
N ALA A 22 0.61 -19.94 4.94
CA ALA A 22 0.26 -21.37 4.94
C ALA A 22 -1.24 -21.62 5.17
N LYS A 23 -2.01 -20.64 5.67
CA LYS A 23 -3.47 -20.77 5.82
C LYS A 23 -4.22 -20.62 4.50
N ILE A 24 -3.57 -20.11 3.45
CA ILE A 24 -4.19 -19.98 2.13
C ILE A 24 -4.38 -21.38 1.53
N PRO A 25 -5.59 -21.77 1.12
CA PRO A 25 -5.81 -23.07 0.48
C PRO A 25 -4.88 -23.25 -0.73
N ASN A 26 -4.26 -24.43 -0.85
CA ASN A 26 -3.30 -24.76 -1.92
C ASN A 26 -2.00 -23.95 -1.96
N TYR A 27 -1.67 -23.19 -0.91
CA TYR A 27 -0.46 -22.34 -0.85
C TYR A 27 0.82 -23.01 -1.37
N HIS A 28 1.12 -24.24 -0.93
CA HIS A 28 2.34 -24.95 -1.36
C HIS A 28 2.39 -25.26 -2.87
N ARG A 29 1.21 -25.48 -3.47
CA ARG A 29 1.07 -25.72 -4.91
C ARG A 29 1.15 -24.40 -5.68
N ASP A 30 0.46 -23.37 -5.19
CA ASP A 30 0.38 -22.06 -5.85
C ASP A 30 1.74 -21.33 -5.79
N MET A 31 2.58 -21.61 -4.78
CA MET A 31 3.96 -21.11 -4.70
C MET A 31 4.96 -21.84 -5.60
N GLN A 32 4.55 -22.88 -6.35
CA GLN A 32 5.36 -23.45 -7.43
C GLN A 32 5.33 -22.60 -8.70
N ASP A 33 4.29 -21.77 -8.86
CA ASP A 33 4.20 -20.82 -9.95
C ASP A 33 5.20 -19.66 -9.71
N PRO A 34 6.13 -19.41 -10.64
CA PRO A 34 7.19 -18.40 -10.47
C PRO A 34 6.63 -16.97 -10.40
N ASP A 35 5.53 -16.69 -11.09
CA ASP A 35 4.91 -15.37 -11.16
C ASP A 35 4.10 -15.08 -9.89
N LEU A 36 3.31 -16.05 -9.43
CA LEU A 36 2.62 -15.95 -8.14
C LEU A 36 3.62 -15.79 -7.00
N LYS A 37 4.69 -16.58 -6.99
CA LYS A 37 5.77 -16.47 -6.00
C LYS A 37 6.43 -15.09 -6.02
N LYS A 38 6.64 -14.51 -7.20
CA LYS A 38 7.23 -13.17 -7.36
C LYS A 38 6.32 -12.08 -6.77
N VAL A 39 5.04 -12.05 -7.16
CA VAL A 39 4.05 -11.10 -6.62
C VAL A 39 3.97 -11.21 -5.10
N TYR A 40 3.92 -12.44 -4.62
CA TYR A 40 3.78 -12.72 -3.20
C TYR A 40 4.97 -12.24 -2.37
N THR A 41 6.17 -12.58 -2.83
CA THR A 41 7.42 -12.17 -2.17
C THR A 41 7.52 -10.65 -2.14
N PHE A 42 7.15 -9.99 -3.25
CA PHE A 42 7.12 -8.54 -3.34
C PHE A 42 6.16 -7.90 -2.33
N ILE A 43 4.90 -8.33 -2.29
CA ILE A 43 3.90 -7.80 -1.35
C ILE A 43 4.41 -7.97 0.08
N SER A 44 4.87 -9.18 0.42
CA SER A 44 5.37 -9.50 1.76
C SER A 44 6.52 -8.59 2.19
N PHE A 45 7.49 -8.39 1.30
CA PHE A 45 8.65 -7.53 1.55
C PHE A 45 8.23 -6.06 1.72
N ARG A 46 7.39 -5.54 0.83
CA ARG A 46 6.95 -4.13 0.87
C ARG A 46 6.05 -3.82 2.06
N VAL A 47 5.16 -4.74 2.43
CA VAL A 47 4.36 -4.61 3.66
C VAL A 47 5.26 -4.58 4.89
N THR A 48 6.26 -5.47 4.96
CA THR A 48 7.26 -5.47 6.04
C THR A 48 8.00 -4.14 6.11
N GLU A 49 8.38 -3.58 4.96
CA GLU A 49 9.05 -2.27 4.90
C GLU A 49 8.17 -1.16 5.48
N LEU A 50 6.87 -1.11 5.13
CA LEU A 50 5.93 -0.14 5.67
C LEU A 50 5.79 -0.24 7.20
N TYR A 51 5.66 -1.44 7.74
CA TYR A 51 5.63 -1.65 9.20
C TYR A 51 6.97 -1.31 9.86
N SER A 52 8.09 -1.60 9.21
CA SER A 52 9.42 -1.23 9.69
C SER A 52 9.59 0.29 9.76
N VAL A 53 9.11 1.03 8.76
CA VAL A 53 9.10 2.50 8.72
C VAL A 53 8.28 3.06 9.89
N LYS A 54 7.08 2.52 10.15
CA LYS A 54 6.28 2.88 11.32
C LYS A 54 7.08 2.67 12.60
N LYS A 55 7.72 1.50 12.75
CA LYS A 55 8.54 1.15 13.90
C LYS A 55 9.71 2.12 14.09
N PHE A 56 10.45 2.43 13.02
CA PHE A 56 11.56 3.39 13.05
C PHE A 56 11.13 4.77 13.55
N ILE A 57 9.97 5.26 13.10
CA ILE A 57 9.48 6.57 13.55
C ILE A 57 9.06 6.50 15.01
N VAL A 58 8.21 5.53 15.36
CA VAL A 58 7.55 5.44 16.68
C VAL A 58 8.51 5.04 17.80
N GLU A 59 9.37 4.06 17.56
CA GLU A 59 10.27 3.51 18.57
C GLU A 59 11.69 4.09 18.48
N GLY A 60 12.08 4.62 17.32
CA GLY A 60 13.40 5.22 17.10
C GLY A 60 13.38 6.74 17.22
N PHE A 61 12.77 7.41 16.26
CA PHE A 61 12.89 8.87 16.11
C PHE A 61 12.16 9.67 17.18
N LEU A 62 10.91 9.31 17.53
CA LEU A 62 10.14 10.07 18.51
C LEU A 62 10.79 10.05 19.91
N PRO A 63 11.18 8.88 20.48
CA PRO A 63 11.83 8.84 21.78
C PRO A 63 13.17 9.59 21.78
N LYS A 64 13.94 9.49 20.70
CA LYS A 64 15.22 10.19 20.59
C LYS A 64 15.04 11.70 20.48
N THR A 65 14.01 12.15 19.76
CA THR A 65 13.63 13.56 19.69
C THR A 65 13.29 14.09 21.09
N ASP A 66 12.51 13.34 21.87
CA ASP A 66 12.13 13.73 23.23
C ASP A 66 13.33 13.83 24.17
N GLU A 67 14.27 12.89 24.09
CA GLU A 67 15.52 12.93 24.84
C GLU A 67 16.33 14.19 24.51
N LEU A 68 16.45 14.51 23.22
CA LEU A 68 17.19 15.67 22.73
C LEU A 68 16.51 16.99 23.11
N ILE A 69 15.18 17.06 23.07
CA ILE A 69 14.41 18.23 23.54
C ILE A 69 14.76 18.49 25.01
N ARG A 70 14.61 17.49 25.89
CA ARG A 70 14.89 17.63 27.32
C ARG A 70 16.35 18.03 27.58
N LYS A 71 17.29 17.46 26.83
CA LYS A 71 18.71 17.81 26.94
C LYS A 71 18.93 19.28 26.57
N THR A 72 18.41 19.69 25.42
CA THR A 72 18.55 21.06 24.88
C THR A 72 17.90 22.09 25.80
N GLU A 73 16.72 21.80 26.35
CA GLU A 73 16.07 22.67 27.34
C GLU A 73 16.95 22.88 28.58
N ASN A 74 17.59 21.83 29.09
CA ASN A 74 18.51 21.94 30.23
C ASN A 74 19.77 22.74 29.88
N GLU A 75 20.27 22.62 28.66
CA GLU A 75 21.41 23.40 28.17
C GLU A 75 21.06 24.89 28.03
N ILE A 76 19.87 25.21 27.49
CA ILE A 76 19.38 26.59 27.39
C ILE A 76 19.21 27.21 28.79
N ARG A 77 18.62 26.47 29.73
CA ARG A 77 18.45 26.95 31.13
C ARG A 77 19.78 27.28 31.82
N ARG A 78 20.86 26.60 31.44
CA ARG A 78 22.22 26.81 31.98
C ARG A 78 23.06 27.77 31.13
N SER A 79 22.51 28.26 30.02
CA SER A 79 23.24 29.12 29.09
C SER A 79 23.45 30.51 29.66
N LYS A 80 24.64 31.06 29.48
CA LYS A 80 24.92 32.49 29.72
C LYS A 80 24.13 33.43 28.81
N TYR A 81 23.51 32.91 27.74
CA TYR A 81 22.68 33.65 26.79
C TYR A 81 21.18 33.35 26.92
N ARG A 82 20.75 32.78 28.06
CA ARG A 82 19.37 32.36 28.29
C ARG A 82 18.36 33.46 27.94
N ASP A 83 18.55 34.67 28.42
CA ASP A 83 17.61 35.79 28.21
C ASP A 83 17.46 36.14 26.72
N ILE A 84 18.55 36.05 25.95
CA ILE A 84 18.51 36.26 24.49
C ILE A 84 17.71 35.14 23.82
N ILE A 85 17.99 33.88 24.18
CA ILE A 85 17.31 32.71 23.59
C ILE A 85 15.82 32.75 23.89
N GLU A 86 15.44 33.07 25.13
CA GLU A 86 14.04 33.18 25.56
C GLU A 86 13.32 34.34 24.84
N SER A 87 14.03 35.45 24.53
CA SER A 87 13.46 36.57 23.78
C SER A 87 13.09 36.25 22.32
N LEU A 88 13.67 35.19 21.74
CA LEU A 88 13.44 34.78 20.35
C LEU A 88 12.20 33.90 20.17
N ASP A 89 11.42 33.63 21.22
CA ASP A 89 10.30 32.67 21.25
C ASP A 89 10.68 31.28 20.70
N TYR A 90 11.95 30.89 20.88
CA TYR A 90 12.44 29.60 20.40
C TYR A 90 11.87 28.46 21.26
N LYS A 91 10.90 27.73 20.70
CA LYS A 91 10.28 26.57 21.34
C LYS A 91 10.95 25.28 20.88
N VAL A 92 11.88 24.76 21.67
CA VAL A 92 12.54 23.46 21.42
C VAL A 92 11.51 22.33 21.22
N THR A 93 10.36 22.42 21.89
CA THR A 93 9.25 21.48 21.78
C THR A 93 8.65 21.38 20.38
N ASP A 94 8.83 22.40 19.51
CA ASP A 94 8.40 22.34 18.11
C ASP A 94 9.08 21.21 17.33
N GLN A 95 10.27 20.77 17.76
CA GLN A 95 10.98 19.68 17.10
C GLN A 95 10.25 18.35 17.19
N ARG A 96 9.46 18.11 18.25
CA ARG A 96 8.61 16.91 18.33
C ARG A 96 7.61 16.91 17.18
N PHE A 97 6.96 18.04 16.92
CA PHE A 97 5.97 18.15 15.87
C PHE A 97 6.61 18.08 14.47
N GLU A 98 7.82 18.61 14.31
CA GLU A 98 8.58 18.46 13.06
C GLU A 98 8.93 16.99 12.79
N THR A 99 9.40 16.25 13.79
CA THR A 99 9.65 14.80 13.67
C THR A 99 8.37 14.04 13.27
N ILE A 100 7.22 14.40 13.85
CA ILE A 100 5.93 13.79 13.49
C ILE A 100 5.55 14.11 12.04
N ARG A 101 5.66 15.37 11.61
CA ARG A 101 5.40 15.81 10.23
C ARG A 101 6.28 15.09 9.21
N LEU A 102 7.57 14.95 9.51
CA LEU A 102 8.52 14.17 8.70
C LEU A 102 8.19 12.67 8.71
N GLY A 103 7.65 12.16 9.82
CA GLY A 103 7.11 10.80 9.90
C GLY A 103 5.98 10.53 8.89
N TYR A 104 5.02 11.46 8.73
CA TYR A 104 4.00 11.37 7.69
C TYR A 104 4.60 11.39 6.28
N VAL A 105 5.63 12.23 6.04
CA VAL A 105 6.33 12.27 4.74
C VAL A 105 6.98 10.92 4.43
N MET A 106 7.73 10.37 5.39
CA MET A 106 8.44 9.10 5.21
C MET A 106 7.46 7.95 4.96
N MET A 107 6.35 7.90 5.69
CA MET A 107 5.32 6.88 5.50
C MET A 107 4.65 7.01 4.12
N PHE A 108 4.23 8.22 3.74
CA PHE A 108 3.55 8.43 2.47
C PHE A 108 4.45 8.08 1.28
N HIS A 109 5.71 8.49 1.29
CA HIS A 109 6.65 8.21 0.19
C HIS A 109 6.89 6.70 0.04
N LYS A 110 7.05 5.97 1.15
CA LYS A 110 7.21 4.51 1.12
C LYS A 110 5.97 3.81 0.57
N TYR A 111 4.79 4.29 0.93
CA TYR A 111 3.53 3.81 0.38
C TYR A 111 3.37 4.12 -1.12
N GLU A 112 3.67 5.34 -1.55
CA GLU A 112 3.60 5.74 -2.96
C GLU A 112 4.50 4.86 -3.84
N VAL A 113 5.73 4.59 -3.37
CA VAL A 113 6.66 3.67 -4.03
C VAL A 113 6.09 2.25 -4.07
N PHE A 114 5.53 1.76 -2.94
CA PHE A 114 4.90 0.45 -2.89
C PHE A 114 3.79 0.32 -3.94
N VAL A 115 2.85 1.27 -4.01
CA VAL A 115 1.75 1.22 -4.99
C VAL A 115 2.28 1.26 -6.41
N LYS A 116 3.23 2.15 -6.72
CA LYS A 116 3.81 2.22 -8.06
C LYS A 116 4.44 0.90 -8.49
N ASP A 117 5.23 0.29 -7.62
CA ASP A 117 5.92 -0.95 -7.92
C ASP A 117 4.98 -2.16 -7.94
N LEU A 118 3.90 -2.12 -7.17
CA LEU A 118 2.85 -3.13 -7.20
C LEU A 118 2.23 -3.23 -8.58
N PHE A 119 1.76 -2.11 -9.14
CA PHE A 119 1.21 -2.07 -10.49
C PHE A 119 2.22 -2.56 -11.53
N LYS A 120 3.48 -2.14 -11.42
CA LYS A 120 4.54 -2.60 -12.32
C LYS A 120 4.74 -4.11 -12.25
N ILE A 121 4.77 -4.71 -11.05
CA ILE A 121 4.97 -6.15 -10.91
C ILE A 121 3.80 -6.93 -11.50
N PHE A 122 2.58 -6.40 -11.37
CA PHE A 122 1.39 -7.00 -11.96
C PHE A 122 1.40 -6.93 -13.48
N ASP A 123 1.80 -5.79 -14.05
CA ASP A 123 1.99 -5.66 -15.50
C ASP A 123 3.08 -6.62 -16.03
N GLU A 124 4.11 -6.91 -15.23
CA GLU A 124 5.17 -7.86 -15.58
C GLU A 124 4.70 -9.32 -15.58
N VAL A 125 3.87 -9.72 -14.60
CA VAL A 125 3.41 -11.13 -14.47
C VAL A 125 2.13 -11.42 -15.25
N SER A 126 1.37 -10.38 -15.60
CA SER A 126 0.14 -10.50 -16.37
C SER A 126 0.14 -9.43 -17.46
N PRO A 127 0.95 -9.60 -18.52
CA PRO A 127 1.01 -8.67 -19.64
C PRO A 127 -0.25 -8.81 -20.50
N GLY A 128 -1.32 -8.18 -20.01
CA GLY A 128 -2.64 -8.16 -20.62
C GLY A 128 -3.70 -8.82 -19.77
N PHE A 129 -4.17 -8.03 -18.80
CA PHE A 129 -5.37 -8.32 -18.02
C PHE A 129 -6.61 -8.52 -18.90
N ASP A 130 -6.63 -7.95 -20.10
CA ASP A 130 -7.62 -8.23 -21.12
C ASP A 130 -6.99 -8.31 -22.52
N GLU A 131 -7.82 -8.55 -23.54
CA GLU A 131 -7.41 -8.64 -24.94
C GLU A 131 -6.63 -7.43 -25.45
N THR A 132 -6.81 -6.26 -24.83
CA THR A 132 -6.18 -5.01 -25.23
C THR A 132 -4.72 -4.90 -24.80
N LYS A 133 -4.27 -5.82 -23.92
CA LYS A 133 -2.93 -5.82 -23.32
C LYS A 133 -2.57 -4.50 -22.63
N GLU A 134 -3.57 -3.78 -22.13
CA GLU A 134 -3.34 -2.50 -21.46
C GLU A 134 -2.72 -2.69 -20.06
N PRO A 135 -1.96 -1.69 -19.55
CA PRO A 135 -1.46 -1.71 -18.18
C PRO A 135 -2.61 -1.77 -17.16
N LEU A 136 -2.39 -2.43 -16.02
CA LEU A 136 -3.36 -2.61 -14.94
C LEU A 136 -3.95 -1.28 -14.46
N GLU A 137 -3.16 -0.20 -14.47
CA GLU A 137 -3.65 1.14 -14.11
C GLU A 137 -4.75 1.61 -15.06
N GLN A 138 -4.64 1.32 -16.35
CA GLN A 138 -5.65 1.68 -17.35
C GLN A 138 -6.89 0.79 -17.22
N PHE A 139 -6.69 -0.52 -17.03
CA PHE A 139 -7.76 -1.47 -16.76
C PHE A 139 -8.60 -1.05 -15.55
N CYS A 140 -7.95 -0.78 -14.41
CA CYS A 140 -8.65 -0.36 -13.19
C CYS A 140 -9.42 0.97 -13.40
N LYS A 141 -8.89 1.91 -14.19
CA LYS A 141 -9.61 3.15 -14.48
C LYS A 141 -10.85 2.89 -15.32
N ARG A 142 -10.72 2.11 -16.39
CA ARG A 142 -11.80 1.86 -17.35
C ARG A 142 -12.90 0.98 -16.76
N LYS A 143 -12.53 -0.10 -16.06
CA LYS A 143 -13.46 -1.11 -15.55
C LYS A 143 -13.93 -0.87 -14.12
N LEU A 144 -13.07 -0.29 -13.27
CA LEU A 144 -13.35 -0.11 -11.84
C LEU A 144 -13.52 1.36 -11.41
N ASN A 145 -13.35 2.33 -12.33
CA ASN A 145 -13.29 3.75 -12.02
C ASN A 145 -12.31 4.07 -10.87
N PHE A 146 -11.22 3.31 -10.81
CA PHE A 146 -10.19 3.40 -9.79
C PHE A 146 -8.89 3.89 -10.39
N ASN A 147 -8.33 4.94 -9.78
CA ASN A 147 -7.00 5.43 -10.10
C ASN A 147 -6.15 5.38 -8.81
N PRO A 148 -5.06 4.61 -8.77
CA PRO A 148 -4.22 4.52 -7.59
C PRO A 148 -3.63 5.89 -7.18
N LYS A 149 -3.51 6.85 -8.10
CA LYS A 149 -2.98 8.19 -7.81
C LYS A 149 -4.02 9.15 -7.22
N GLU A 150 -5.29 8.77 -7.17
CA GLU A 150 -6.38 9.58 -6.59
C GLU A 150 -6.50 9.38 -5.08
N TRP A 151 -5.38 9.58 -4.38
CA TRP A 151 -5.24 9.40 -2.92
C TRP A 151 -6.32 10.14 -2.11
N HIS A 152 -6.81 11.26 -2.63
CA HIS A 152 -7.81 12.11 -1.99
C HIS A 152 -9.18 11.43 -1.82
N ARG A 153 -9.47 10.36 -2.60
CA ARG A 153 -10.73 9.60 -2.51
C ARG A 153 -10.76 8.65 -1.32
N PHE A 154 -9.63 8.38 -0.69
CA PHE A 154 -9.50 7.47 0.45
C PHE A 154 -9.15 8.25 1.71
N PRO A 155 -10.06 8.41 2.69
CA PRO A 155 -9.88 9.32 3.82
C PRO A 155 -8.54 9.16 4.56
N ALA A 156 -8.14 7.93 4.86
CA ALA A 156 -6.89 7.65 5.58
C ALA A 156 -5.65 8.06 4.75
N VAL A 157 -5.63 7.71 3.47
CA VAL A 157 -4.54 8.05 2.55
C VAL A 157 -4.49 9.56 2.30
N HIS A 158 -5.66 10.17 2.13
CA HIS A 158 -5.81 11.59 1.90
C HIS A 158 -5.23 12.41 3.06
N LYS A 159 -5.54 12.04 4.31
CA LYS A 159 -4.99 12.72 5.49
C LYS A 159 -3.47 12.67 5.52
N VAL A 160 -2.89 11.48 5.36
CA VAL A 160 -1.43 11.28 5.38
C VAL A 160 -0.75 12.01 4.21
N ASN A 161 -1.33 11.95 3.01
CA ASN A 161 -0.85 12.68 1.84
C ASN A 161 -0.90 14.20 2.04
N PHE A 162 -1.99 14.72 2.61
CA PHE A 162 -2.19 16.13 2.86
C PHE A 162 -1.13 16.68 3.82
N ILE A 163 -0.90 16.01 4.95
CA ILE A 163 0.14 16.39 5.91
C ILE A 163 1.51 16.32 5.25
N SER A 164 1.81 15.24 4.52
CA SER A 164 3.07 15.08 3.77
C SER A 164 3.30 16.24 2.79
N ASN A 165 2.29 16.65 2.03
CA ASN A 165 2.40 17.76 1.09
C ASN A 165 2.57 19.12 1.80
N CYS A 166 1.85 19.36 2.90
CA CYS A 166 2.04 20.56 3.71
C CYS A 166 3.48 20.65 4.23
N THR A 167 4.05 19.55 4.72
CA THR A 167 5.43 19.49 5.19
C THR A 167 6.43 19.78 4.07
N LYS A 168 6.29 19.12 2.91
CA LYS A 168 7.24 19.25 1.79
C LYS A 168 7.19 20.62 1.10
N HIS A 169 6.01 21.20 0.93
CA HIS A 169 5.80 22.35 0.04
C HIS A 169 5.44 23.63 0.76
N HIS A 170 5.05 23.54 2.03
CA HIS A 170 4.54 24.66 2.80
C HIS A 170 5.12 24.69 4.22
N ASP A 171 6.29 24.09 4.49
CA ASP A 171 6.94 24.11 5.81
C ASP A 171 5.99 23.66 6.96
N GLY A 172 5.09 22.72 6.67
CA GLY A 172 4.12 22.17 7.61
C GLY A 172 2.88 23.04 7.85
N TYR A 173 2.74 24.20 7.20
CA TYR A 173 1.54 25.03 7.27
C TYR A 173 0.35 24.34 6.58
N CYS A 174 -0.85 24.46 7.18
CA CYS A 174 -2.07 23.78 6.75
C CYS A 174 -2.68 24.40 5.47
N ARG A 175 -1.93 24.32 4.37
CA ARG A 175 -2.22 24.93 3.07
C ARG A 175 -2.50 23.89 2.02
N LEU A 176 -3.46 24.17 1.15
CA LEU A 176 -3.74 23.33 0.00
C LEU A 176 -2.67 23.54 -1.07
N ASN A 177 -2.03 22.44 -1.48
CA ASN A 177 -1.12 22.46 -2.62
C ASN A 177 -1.90 22.46 -3.96
N ASN A 178 -3.07 21.82 -3.99
CA ASN A 178 -3.93 21.76 -5.19
C ASN A 178 -5.37 22.16 -4.81
N PRO A 179 -5.91 23.27 -5.33
CA PRO A 179 -7.27 23.74 -5.05
C PRO A 179 -8.37 22.74 -5.47
N LYS A 180 -8.06 21.80 -6.38
CA LYS A 180 -9.01 20.77 -6.84
C LYS A 180 -9.22 19.65 -5.83
N HIS A 181 -8.31 19.48 -4.86
CA HIS A 181 -8.45 18.47 -3.81
C HIS A 181 -8.92 19.17 -2.52
N PRO A 182 -10.05 18.74 -1.91
CA PRO A 182 -10.51 19.35 -0.69
C PRO A 182 -9.51 19.10 0.45
N LYS A 183 -9.55 19.91 1.52
CA LYS A 183 -8.84 19.53 2.75
C LYS A 183 -9.46 18.25 3.32
N PRO A 184 -8.67 17.34 3.94
CA PRO A 184 -9.24 16.28 4.74
C PRO A 184 -10.16 16.86 5.81
N ILE A 185 -11.20 16.11 6.20
CA ILE A 185 -12.26 16.60 7.10
C ILE A 185 -11.71 17.19 8.40
N ASP A 186 -10.66 16.57 8.95
CA ASP A 186 -9.96 16.98 10.16
C ASP A 186 -9.35 18.40 10.06
N PHE A 187 -9.07 18.86 8.84
CA PHE A 187 -8.33 20.10 8.56
C PHE A 187 -9.20 21.21 7.93
N ILE A 188 -10.50 20.99 7.72
CA ILE A 188 -11.39 22.00 7.11
C ILE A 188 -11.40 23.31 7.92
N ALA A 189 -11.48 23.20 9.24
CA ALA A 189 -11.51 24.35 10.15
C ALA A 189 -10.10 24.88 10.53
N HIS A 190 -9.03 24.26 10.03
CA HIS A 190 -7.67 24.66 10.39
C HIS A 190 -7.21 25.89 9.60
N SER A 191 -6.63 26.86 10.31
CA SER A 191 -6.05 28.06 9.70
C SER A 191 -4.81 27.73 8.85
N GLU A 192 -4.72 28.37 7.69
CA GLU A 192 -3.58 28.26 6.76
C GLU A 192 -2.29 28.93 7.26
N ASN A 193 -2.42 29.74 8.32
CA ASN A 193 -1.32 30.43 8.98
C ASN A 193 -0.82 29.68 10.21
N ARG A 194 -1.25 28.42 10.39
CA ARG A 194 -0.77 27.56 11.47
C ARG A 194 -0.15 26.30 10.90
N LYS A 195 0.96 25.89 11.50
CA LYS A 195 1.55 24.58 11.25
C LYS A 195 0.64 23.47 11.78
N ILE A 196 0.67 22.33 11.12
CA ILE A 196 -0.04 21.12 11.56
C ILE A 196 0.69 20.55 12.78
N TYR A 197 -0.01 20.50 13.91
CA TYR A 197 0.49 19.92 15.16
C TYR A 197 -0.33 18.68 15.51
N MET A 198 0.32 17.53 15.50
CA MET A 198 -0.28 16.24 15.82
C MET A 198 0.39 15.68 17.08
N SER A 199 -0.39 15.03 17.95
CA SER A 199 0.19 14.28 19.07
C SER A 199 0.81 12.97 18.57
N THR A 200 1.70 12.40 19.37
CA THR A 200 2.28 11.08 19.11
C THR A 200 1.20 10.00 19.01
N GLU A 201 0.16 10.09 19.83
CA GLU A 201 -0.96 9.16 19.87
C GLU A 201 -1.79 9.24 18.59
N LEU A 202 -2.14 10.45 18.14
CA LEU A 202 -2.86 10.66 16.89
C LEU A 202 -2.02 10.21 15.69
N PHE A 203 -0.72 10.50 15.69
CA PHE A 203 0.19 9.99 14.66
C PHE A 203 0.16 8.46 14.57
N LYS A 204 0.27 7.76 15.71
CA LYS A 204 0.22 6.28 15.74
C LYS A 204 -1.10 5.76 15.16
N GLN A 205 -2.23 6.33 15.59
CA GLN A 205 -3.56 5.95 15.13
C GLN A 205 -3.74 6.20 13.64
N ASP A 206 -3.33 7.37 13.15
CA ASP A 206 -3.41 7.72 11.73
C ASP A 206 -2.60 6.74 10.87
N ILE A 207 -1.38 6.39 11.29
CA ILE A 207 -0.51 5.49 10.55
C ILE A 207 -1.03 4.05 10.60
N GLU A 208 -1.58 3.60 11.72
CA GLU A 208 -2.23 2.29 11.81
C GLU A 208 -3.43 2.19 10.88
N PHE A 209 -4.33 3.17 10.94
CA PHE A 209 -5.51 3.21 10.10
C PHE A 209 -5.16 3.34 8.61
N PHE A 210 -4.15 4.16 8.30
CA PHE A 210 -3.59 4.30 6.96
C PHE A 210 -3.09 2.97 6.42
N LEU A 211 -2.27 2.23 7.17
CA LEU A 211 -1.74 0.95 6.71
C LEU A 211 -2.85 -0.09 6.52
N ASP A 212 -3.78 -0.19 7.48
CA ASP A 212 -4.87 -1.17 7.43
C ASP A 212 -5.78 -0.95 6.21
N ILE A 213 -6.25 0.28 6.00
CA ILE A 213 -7.15 0.61 4.88
C ILE A 213 -6.42 0.50 3.54
N SER A 214 -5.19 1.00 3.45
CA SER A 214 -4.47 1.04 2.18
C SER A 214 -4.17 -0.37 1.66
N LEU A 215 -3.77 -1.29 2.55
CA LEU A 215 -3.47 -2.67 2.17
C LEU A 215 -4.74 -3.44 1.79
N LYS A 216 -5.82 -3.31 2.58
CA LYS A 216 -7.10 -3.95 2.26
C LYS A 216 -7.68 -3.49 0.93
N LEU A 217 -7.65 -2.18 0.67
CA LEU A 217 -8.14 -1.60 -0.56
C LEU A 217 -7.37 -2.12 -1.78
N LEU A 218 -6.03 -2.10 -1.73
CA LEU A 218 -5.19 -2.55 -2.84
C LEU A 218 -5.39 -4.04 -3.12
N LEU A 219 -5.41 -4.88 -2.08
CA LEU A 219 -5.67 -6.31 -2.23
C LEU A 219 -7.07 -6.59 -2.81
N SER A 220 -8.07 -5.83 -2.39
CA SER A 220 -9.44 -5.97 -2.91
C SER A 220 -9.52 -5.60 -4.39
N ILE A 221 -8.86 -4.53 -4.80
CA ILE A 221 -8.83 -4.09 -6.20
C ILE A 221 -8.11 -5.10 -7.08
N LEU A 222 -6.98 -5.64 -6.62
CA LEU A 222 -6.25 -6.69 -7.33
C LEU A 222 -7.06 -7.97 -7.44
N GLY A 223 -7.76 -8.38 -6.38
CA GLY A 223 -8.68 -9.52 -6.41
C GLY A 223 -9.81 -9.32 -7.41
N MET A 224 -10.46 -8.15 -7.40
CA MET A 224 -11.52 -7.81 -8.36
C MET A 224 -11.00 -7.75 -9.80
N ALA A 225 -9.82 -7.18 -10.04
CA ALA A 225 -9.21 -7.15 -11.36
C ALA A 225 -8.99 -8.58 -11.87
N ASN A 226 -8.37 -9.45 -11.07
CA ASN A 226 -8.14 -10.85 -11.44
C ASN A 226 -9.45 -11.62 -11.72
N MET A 227 -10.48 -11.41 -10.89
CA MET A 227 -11.80 -12.02 -11.11
C MET A 227 -12.43 -11.56 -12.43
N LEU A 228 -12.41 -10.25 -12.73
CA LEU A 228 -12.96 -9.72 -13.97
C LEU A 228 -12.23 -10.28 -15.20
N CYS A 229 -10.90 -10.41 -15.15
CA CYS A 229 -10.11 -11.02 -16.22
C CYS A 229 -10.49 -12.50 -16.42
N SER A 230 -10.69 -13.25 -15.33
CA SER A 230 -11.10 -14.64 -15.40
C SER A 230 -12.52 -14.80 -15.98
N MET A 231 -13.43 -13.87 -15.68
CA MET A 231 -14.80 -13.90 -16.18
C MET A 231 -14.90 -13.53 -17.66
N GLU A 232 -14.10 -12.57 -18.13
CA GLU A 232 -14.02 -12.21 -19.56
C GLU A 232 -13.45 -13.38 -20.38
N ASN A 233 -12.41 -14.06 -19.90
CA ASN A 233 -11.85 -15.25 -20.56
C ASN A 233 -12.81 -16.45 -20.61
N THR A 234 -13.77 -16.55 -19.67
CA THR A 234 -14.82 -17.59 -19.70
C THR A 234 -16.06 -17.19 -20.52
N ALA A 235 -16.21 -15.91 -20.87
CA ALA A 235 -17.30 -15.43 -21.70
C ALA A 235 -17.03 -15.62 -23.20
N ASP A 236 -15.76 -15.76 -23.58
CA ASP A 236 -15.31 -16.03 -24.95
C ASP A 236 -15.16 -17.53 -25.29
N ASP A 237 -15.58 -18.41 -24.38
CA ASP A 237 -15.75 -19.84 -24.67
C ASP A 237 -16.99 -20.04 -25.56
N THR A 238 -16.92 -19.52 -26.78
CA THR A 238 -17.86 -19.81 -27.86
C THR A 238 -17.13 -20.47 -29.02
N TYR A 239 -17.79 -21.42 -29.67
CA TYR A 239 -17.27 -21.98 -30.92
C TYR A 239 -18.27 -21.72 -32.04
N GLU A 240 -17.73 -21.49 -33.24
CA GLU A 240 -18.53 -21.23 -34.43
C GLU A 240 -18.70 -22.52 -35.23
N SER A 241 -19.94 -22.90 -35.50
CA SER A 241 -20.29 -24.04 -36.36
C SER A 241 -21.36 -23.61 -37.35
N ASN A 242 -21.08 -23.76 -38.64
CA ASN A 242 -21.96 -23.34 -39.74
C ASN A 242 -22.40 -21.85 -39.66
N GLY A 243 -21.53 -20.96 -39.18
CA GLY A 243 -21.82 -19.52 -39.09
C GLY A 243 -22.73 -19.11 -37.92
N VAL A 244 -22.87 -19.98 -36.91
CA VAL A 244 -23.63 -19.70 -35.68
C VAL A 244 -22.70 -19.90 -34.47
N ILE A 245 -22.71 -18.91 -33.58
CA ILE A 245 -21.89 -18.84 -32.36
C ILE A 245 -22.64 -19.52 -31.21
N TYR A 246 -22.04 -20.53 -30.58
CA TYR A 246 -22.62 -21.26 -29.44
C TYR A 246 -21.75 -21.14 -28.19
N PRO A 247 -22.33 -20.93 -26.99
CA PRO A 247 -21.60 -20.97 -25.72
C PRO A 247 -21.21 -22.41 -25.34
N LEU A 248 -19.96 -22.62 -24.93
CA LEU A 248 -19.48 -23.90 -24.41
C LEU A 248 -19.98 -24.11 -22.98
N HIS A 249 -21.02 -24.91 -22.80
CA HIS A 249 -21.27 -25.52 -21.50
C HIS A 249 -20.39 -26.76 -21.32
N ASN A 250 -19.67 -26.81 -20.19
CA ASN A 250 -18.61 -27.77 -19.82
C ASN A 250 -18.96 -29.27 -19.99
N ASP A 251 -20.23 -29.63 -20.16
CA ASP A 251 -20.69 -31.01 -20.29
C ASP A 251 -20.85 -31.49 -21.74
N GLU A 252 -20.95 -30.59 -22.74
CA GLU A 252 -21.12 -30.97 -24.15
C GLU A 252 -19.78 -31.16 -24.87
N ALA A 253 -18.72 -30.46 -24.46
CA ALA A 253 -17.38 -30.55 -25.04
C ALA A 253 -16.79 -31.97 -24.93
N LYS A 254 -17.12 -32.73 -23.87
CA LYS A 254 -16.71 -34.13 -23.68
C LYS A 254 -17.47 -35.12 -24.57
N LYS A 255 -18.69 -34.78 -25.02
CA LYS A 255 -19.48 -35.65 -25.90
C LYS A 255 -19.03 -35.50 -27.36
N VAL A 256 -18.80 -34.27 -27.82
CA VAL A 256 -18.39 -34.01 -29.21
C VAL A 256 -17.01 -34.58 -29.51
N THR A 257 -16.03 -34.44 -28.61
CA THR A 257 -14.70 -35.06 -28.80
C THR A 257 -14.74 -36.59 -28.80
N ASN A 258 -15.58 -37.20 -27.95
CA ASN A 258 -15.73 -38.66 -27.93
C ASN A 258 -16.46 -39.20 -29.18
N GLU A 259 -17.46 -38.50 -29.72
CA GLU A 259 -18.14 -38.91 -30.95
C GLU A 259 -17.29 -38.70 -32.22
N GLN A 260 -16.48 -37.63 -32.28
CA GLN A 260 -15.56 -37.39 -33.39
C GLN A 260 -14.44 -38.46 -33.42
N ASN A 261 -13.89 -38.79 -32.25
CA ASN A 261 -12.86 -39.84 -32.13
C ASN A 261 -13.43 -41.24 -32.41
N ALA A 262 -14.68 -41.52 -32.03
CA ALA A 262 -15.35 -42.77 -32.35
C ALA A 262 -15.67 -42.95 -33.86
N LYS A 263 -15.84 -41.85 -34.61
CA LYS A 263 -16.03 -41.88 -36.07
C LYS A 263 -14.71 -42.10 -36.83
N ASN A 264 -13.59 -41.61 -36.31
CA ASN A 264 -12.27 -41.79 -36.94
C ASN A 264 -11.71 -43.21 -36.74
N TRP A 265 -12.08 -43.92 -35.67
CA TRP A 265 -11.65 -45.31 -35.47
C TRP A 265 -12.38 -46.34 -36.36
N LYS A 266 -13.48 -45.97 -37.01
CA LYS A 266 -14.25 -46.87 -37.91
C LYS A 266 -13.82 -46.78 -39.39
N LYS A 267 -12.72 -46.09 -39.69
CA LYS A 267 -12.23 -45.85 -41.05
C LYS A 267 -10.80 -46.33 -41.33
N GLU A 268 -10.21 -47.12 -40.45
CA GLU A 268 -8.98 -47.89 -40.72
C GLU A 268 -9.25 -49.39 -40.72
#